data_AF-A0A3Q2R104-F1
#
_entry.id   AF-A0A3Q2R104-F1
#
_cell.length_a   1.000
_cell.length_b   1.000
_cell.length_c   1.000
_cell.angle_alpha   90.00
_cell.angle_beta   90.00
_cell.angle_gamma   90.00
#
_symmetry.space_group_name_H-M   'P 1'
#
loop_
_entity.id
_entity.type
_entity.pdbx_description
1 polymer ?
#
loop_
_entity_poly.entity_id
_entity_poly.type
_entity_poly.pdbx_seq_one_letter_code
_entity_poly.pdbx_strand_id
1 'polypeptide(L)'
;MMNFTLKLALLFTFSWITKSDFEFNSLVVRPGEEVTLQCSNFSNVPVHIFWFKLSDGPNVSSISSMIHSEYEAEPCDGYPSDKFSMTSNGTNIILSIKQVNSSDFGVYICGFKSNGFWRIFSETYLQVEGKAAANMINVVTNLDSDTLNYAALHFRPKINNRRPAEREINPNVLYAATR
;
A
#
# COMPACT_ATOMS: atom_id res chain seq x y z
N MET A 1 -11.02 30.52 -40.64
CA MET A 1 -11.23 30.84 -39.21
C MET A 1 -11.61 29.56 -38.43
N MET A 2 -10.79 28.49 -38.53
CA MET A 2 -11.08 27.16 -37.96
C MET A 2 -9.84 26.53 -37.29
N ASN A 3 -8.82 27.36 -36.98
CA ASN A 3 -7.55 26.91 -36.40
C ASN A 3 -7.40 27.33 -34.93
N PHE A 4 -8.03 28.43 -34.53
CA PHE A 4 -7.96 28.93 -33.15
C PHE A 4 -8.88 28.16 -32.21
N THR A 5 -10.09 27.85 -32.66
CA THR A 5 -11.09 27.07 -31.91
C THR A 5 -10.62 25.63 -31.67
N LEU A 6 -9.97 25.01 -32.67
CA LEU A 6 -9.43 23.66 -32.56
C LEU A 6 -8.24 23.58 -31.58
N LYS A 7 -7.35 24.59 -31.59
CA LYS A 7 -6.24 24.69 -30.64
C LYS A 7 -6.71 24.93 -29.20
N LEU A 8 -7.75 25.76 -29.01
CA LEU A 8 -8.35 25.97 -27.69
C LEU A 8 -9.00 24.69 -27.18
N ALA A 9 -9.76 24.00 -28.03
CA ALA A 9 -10.41 22.72 -27.69
C ALA A 9 -9.38 21.65 -27.30
N LEU A 10 -8.26 21.54 -28.03
CA LEU A 10 -7.17 20.62 -27.69
C LEU A 10 -6.55 20.94 -26.32
N LEU A 11 -6.28 22.21 -26.00
CA LEU A 11 -5.76 22.61 -24.70
C LEU A 11 -6.75 22.28 -23.56
N PHE A 12 -8.05 22.49 -23.76
CA PHE A 12 -9.08 22.11 -22.80
C PHE A 12 -9.16 20.58 -22.60
N THR A 13 -8.96 19.78 -23.65
CA THR A 13 -8.92 18.31 -23.52
C THR A 13 -7.64 17.80 -22.87
N PHE A 14 -6.48 18.44 -23.09
CA PHE A 14 -5.24 18.11 -22.39
C PHE A 14 -5.29 18.50 -20.91
N SER A 15 -6.02 19.56 -20.55
CA SER A 15 -6.29 19.92 -19.14
C SER A 15 -7.18 18.92 -18.40
N TRP A 16 -7.89 18.04 -19.11
CA TRP A 16 -8.73 17.00 -18.51
C TRP A 16 -8.03 15.63 -18.39
N ILE A 17 -6.88 15.42 -19.06
CA ILE A 17 -6.25 14.10 -19.14
C ILE A 17 -5.22 13.82 -18.03
N THR A 18 -4.78 14.80 -17.24
CA THR A 18 -3.78 14.53 -16.18
C THR A 18 -4.31 14.81 -14.78
N LYS A 19 -5.28 14.02 -14.34
CA LYS A 19 -5.47 13.77 -12.92
C LYS A 19 -5.61 12.27 -12.71
N SER A 20 -4.49 11.56 -12.75
CA SER A 20 -4.42 10.24 -12.14
C SER A 20 -4.54 10.49 -10.63
N ASP A 21 -5.75 10.36 -10.10
CA ASP A 21 -5.97 10.37 -8.65
C ASP A 21 -5.35 9.07 -8.11
N PHE A 22 -4.08 9.15 -7.74
CA PHE A 22 -3.41 8.13 -6.95
C PHE A 22 -3.89 8.30 -5.51
N GLU A 23 -4.86 7.49 -5.07
CA GLU A 23 -5.45 7.59 -3.74
C GLU A 23 -4.60 6.81 -2.73
N PHE A 24 -3.52 7.43 -2.25
CA PHE A 24 -2.79 6.97 -1.07
C PHE A 24 -3.36 7.60 0.19
N ASN A 25 -3.25 6.90 1.32
CA ASN A 25 -3.37 7.56 2.62
C ASN A 25 -2.19 8.51 2.76
N SER A 26 -2.44 9.82 2.80
CA SER A 26 -1.38 10.82 3.04
C SER A 26 -1.34 11.21 4.50
N LEU A 27 -0.14 11.21 5.09
CA LEU A 27 0.10 11.67 6.45
C LEU A 27 1.15 12.77 6.44
N VAL A 28 0.79 13.96 6.92
CA VAL A 28 1.70 15.12 7.01
C VAL A 28 2.31 15.17 8.41
N VAL A 29 3.63 15.34 8.49
CA VAL A 29 4.39 15.38 9.75
C VAL A 29 5.44 16.49 9.71
N ARG A 30 5.72 17.10 10.86
CA ARG A 30 6.78 18.11 10.98
C ARG A 30 8.15 17.45 11.16
N PRO A 31 9.22 18.07 10.64
CA PRO A 31 10.57 17.65 10.98
C PRO A 31 10.80 17.61 12.50
N GLY A 32 11.43 16.54 12.98
CA GLY A 32 11.73 16.29 14.38
C GLY A 32 10.65 15.53 15.16
N GLU A 33 9.41 15.43 14.63
CA GLU A 33 8.34 14.68 15.28
C GLU A 33 8.52 13.16 15.15
N GLU A 34 7.79 12.42 15.98
CA GLU A 34 7.61 10.96 15.85
C GLU A 34 6.27 10.68 15.18
N VAL A 35 6.25 9.71 14.27
CA VAL A 35 5.05 9.28 13.57
C VAL A 35 4.90 7.77 13.66
N THR A 36 3.66 7.30 13.71
CA THR A 36 3.33 5.88 13.68
C THR A 36 2.48 5.56 12.46
N LEU A 37 2.88 4.53 11.72
CA LEU A 37 2.15 3.99 10.58
C LEU A 37 1.57 2.65 10.99
N GLN A 38 0.27 2.47 10.76
CA GLN A 38 -0.44 1.25 11.15
C GLN A 38 -0.83 0.45 9.91
N CYS A 39 -0.56 -0.85 9.98
CA CYS A 39 -1.01 -1.83 9.02
C CYS A 39 -1.90 -2.84 9.72
N SER A 40 -3.16 -2.92 9.33
CA SER A 40 -4.18 -3.67 10.05
C SER A 40 -4.54 -4.99 9.35
N ASN A 41 -5.25 -5.86 10.06
CA ASN A 41 -5.86 -7.08 9.53
C ASN A 41 -4.87 -8.18 9.08
N PHE A 42 -3.75 -8.31 9.81
CA PHE A 42 -2.90 -9.49 9.68
C PHE A 42 -3.54 -10.70 10.36
N SER A 43 -3.38 -11.85 9.72
CA SER A 43 -3.74 -13.15 10.31
C SER A 43 -2.59 -13.63 11.19
N ASN A 44 -2.88 -14.30 12.30
CA ASN A 44 -1.89 -14.98 13.16
C ASN A 44 -1.29 -16.24 12.50
N VAL A 45 -1.34 -16.33 11.16
CA VAL A 45 -0.81 -17.45 10.38
C VAL A 45 0.67 -17.18 10.12
N PRO A 46 1.52 -18.22 10.08
CA PRO A 46 2.93 -18.05 9.86
C PRO A 46 3.25 -17.46 8.47
N VAL A 47 3.45 -16.13 8.40
CA VAL A 47 3.75 -15.40 7.16
C VAL A 47 4.85 -14.39 7.41
N HIS A 48 5.86 -14.30 6.55
CA HIS A 48 6.92 -13.29 6.71
C HIS A 48 6.34 -11.90 6.46
N ILE A 49 6.34 -11.04 7.48
CA ILE A 49 5.76 -9.69 7.46
C ILE A 49 6.88 -8.67 7.27
N PHE A 50 6.62 -7.61 6.50
CA PHE A 50 7.59 -6.55 6.22
C PHE A 50 6.98 -5.17 6.21
N TRP A 51 7.83 -4.17 6.49
CA TRP A 51 7.66 -2.80 6.03
C TRP A 51 8.70 -2.46 4.97
N PHE A 52 8.26 -1.90 3.86
CA PHE A 52 9.09 -1.35 2.80
C PHE A 52 8.92 0.16 2.71
N LYS A 53 9.98 0.84 2.30
CA LYS A 53 9.96 2.24 1.89
C LYS A 53 10.31 2.36 0.42
N LEU A 54 9.45 3.06 -0.32
CA LEU A 54 9.72 3.59 -1.64
C LEU A 54 10.12 5.07 -1.50
N SER A 55 11.36 5.38 -1.84
CA SER A 55 11.93 6.74 -1.76
C SER A 55 11.94 7.41 -3.15
N ASP A 56 12.62 8.54 -3.31
CA ASP A 56 12.83 9.15 -4.62
C ASP A 56 13.75 8.27 -5.51
N GLY A 57 13.12 7.52 -6.42
CA GLY A 57 13.82 6.67 -7.39
C GLY A 57 13.22 5.25 -7.48
N PRO A 58 13.83 4.34 -8.25
CA PRO A 58 13.37 2.95 -8.37
C PRO A 58 13.64 2.11 -7.11
N ASN A 59 14.22 2.71 -6.07
CA ASN A 59 14.72 1.99 -4.90
C ASN A 59 13.60 1.71 -3.90
N VAL A 60 13.18 0.45 -3.86
CA VAL A 60 12.39 -0.13 -2.76
C VAL A 60 13.38 -0.75 -1.77
N SER A 61 13.22 -0.40 -0.49
CA SER A 61 14.10 -0.92 0.57
C SER A 61 13.26 -1.45 1.74
N SER A 62 13.65 -2.63 2.24
CA SER A 62 13.02 -3.21 3.43
C SER A 62 13.51 -2.43 4.65
N ILE A 63 12.59 -2.02 5.51
CA ILE A 63 12.88 -1.29 6.75
C ILE A 63 13.13 -2.30 7.87
N SER A 64 12.18 -3.23 8.03
CA SER A 64 12.20 -4.23 9.08
C SER A 64 11.27 -5.37 8.71
N SER A 65 11.56 -6.57 9.23
CA SER A 65 10.77 -7.77 8.99
C SER A 65 10.56 -8.58 10.26
N MET A 66 9.48 -9.36 10.31
CA MET A 66 9.22 -10.29 11.40
C MET A 66 8.73 -11.60 10.81
N ILE A 67 9.10 -12.71 11.43
CA ILE A 67 8.67 -14.03 10.96
C ILE A 67 7.17 -14.15 11.15
N HIS A 68 6.63 -13.79 12.33
CA HIS A 68 5.20 -13.76 12.65
C HIS A 68 4.86 -12.54 13.52
N SER A 69 3.57 -12.22 13.66
CA SER A 69 3.10 -11.10 14.49
C SER A 69 3.39 -11.25 15.99
N GLU A 70 3.78 -12.44 16.44
CA GLU A 70 4.16 -12.71 17.84
C GLU A 70 5.68 -12.64 18.07
N TYR A 71 6.46 -12.52 17.00
CA TYR A 71 7.92 -12.50 17.07
C TYR A 71 8.44 -11.06 17.08
N GLU A 72 9.64 -10.89 17.63
CA GLU A 72 10.34 -9.62 17.55
C GLU A 72 10.69 -9.26 16.10
N ALA A 73 10.67 -7.97 15.82
CA ALA A 73 11.04 -7.44 14.53
C ALA A 73 12.55 -7.34 14.39
N GLU A 74 13.07 -7.78 13.25
CA GLU A 74 14.46 -7.64 12.86
C GLU A 74 14.61 -6.40 11.96
N PRO A 75 15.48 -5.44 12.28
CA PRO A 75 15.78 -4.30 11.42
C PRO A 75 16.58 -4.75 10.19
N CYS A 76 16.38 -4.06 9.07
CA CYS A 76 17.14 -4.30 7.83
C CYS A 76 18.28 -3.27 7.68
N ASP A 77 19.24 -3.59 6.81
CA ASP A 77 20.39 -2.73 6.55
C ASP A 77 19.98 -1.30 6.17
N GLY A 78 20.62 -0.31 6.80
CA GLY A 78 20.32 1.10 6.58
C GLY A 78 19.11 1.65 7.36
N TYR A 79 18.42 0.81 8.14
CA TYR A 79 17.26 1.19 8.95
C TYR A 79 17.49 0.84 10.43
N PRO A 80 18.14 1.73 11.19
CA PRO A 80 18.47 1.45 12.58
C PRO A 80 17.22 1.51 13.48
N SER A 81 17.17 0.64 14.48
CA SER A 81 15.98 0.41 15.32
C SER A 81 15.65 1.55 16.29
N ASP A 82 16.63 2.41 16.59
CA ASP A 82 16.45 3.64 17.37
C ASP A 82 15.65 4.69 16.59
N LYS A 83 15.71 4.64 15.25
CA LYS A 83 14.93 5.51 14.35
C LYS A 83 13.66 4.84 13.83
N PHE A 84 13.76 3.59 13.35
CA PHE A 84 12.66 2.84 12.74
C PHE A 84 12.33 1.62 13.59
N SER A 85 11.21 1.63 14.29
CA SER A 85 10.81 0.53 15.18
C SER A 85 9.54 -0.13 14.67
N MET A 86 9.65 -1.40 14.29
CA MET A 86 8.50 -2.21 13.94
C MET A 86 8.03 -3.02 15.16
N THR A 87 6.74 -2.99 15.44
CA THR A 87 6.10 -3.73 16.53
C THR A 87 4.79 -4.36 16.05
N SER A 88 4.25 -5.27 16.86
CA SER A 88 2.99 -5.94 16.58
C SER A 88 2.13 -6.01 17.83
N ASN A 89 0.83 -5.87 17.67
CA ASN A 89 -0.18 -6.15 18.70
C ASN A 89 -1.02 -7.39 18.37
N GLY A 90 -0.50 -8.27 17.51
CA GLY A 90 -1.15 -9.50 17.04
C GLY A 90 -1.81 -9.34 15.68
N THR A 91 -2.75 -8.41 15.55
CA THR A 91 -3.49 -8.17 14.30
C THR A 91 -3.05 -6.92 13.53
N ASN A 92 -2.34 -6.02 14.21
CA ASN A 92 -1.79 -4.82 13.60
C ASN A 92 -0.28 -4.82 13.72
N ILE A 93 0.35 -4.41 12.63
CA ILE A 93 1.79 -4.24 12.50
C ILE A 93 2.03 -2.73 12.42
N ILE A 94 2.83 -2.22 13.34
CA ILE A 94 3.01 -0.80 13.59
C ILE A 94 4.46 -0.45 13.32
N LEU A 95 4.70 0.60 12.52
CA LEU A 95 6.02 1.19 12.31
C LEU A 95 6.06 2.56 12.98
N SER A 96 6.91 2.73 13.99
CA SER A 96 7.29 4.04 14.54
C SER A 96 8.52 4.57 13.81
N ILE A 97 8.48 5.85 13.43
CA ILE A 97 9.58 6.60 12.83
C ILE A 97 9.85 7.80 13.72
N LYS A 98 11.01 7.80 14.39
CA LYS A 98 11.43 8.86 15.30
C LYS A 98 12.28 9.91 14.59
N GLN A 99 12.23 11.13 15.12
CA GLN A 99 13.02 12.27 14.63
C GLN A 99 12.92 12.41 13.10
N VAL A 100 11.69 12.49 12.60
CA VAL A 100 11.41 12.54 11.16
C VAL A 100 12.20 13.67 10.51
N ASN A 101 12.85 13.40 9.39
CA ASN A 101 13.58 14.40 8.63
C ASN A 101 13.20 14.37 7.14
N SER A 102 13.76 15.29 6.36
CA SER A 102 13.37 15.46 4.96
C SER A 102 13.63 14.25 4.06
N SER A 103 14.50 13.31 4.45
CA SER A 103 14.73 12.08 3.68
C SER A 103 13.72 10.98 4.02
N ASP A 104 12.94 11.11 5.09
CA ASP A 104 11.94 10.11 5.50
C ASP A 104 10.64 10.20 4.70
N PHE A 105 10.47 11.22 3.86
CA PHE A 105 9.35 11.21 2.91
C PHE A 105 9.39 9.96 2.02
N GLY A 106 8.22 9.50 1.58
CA GLY A 106 8.11 8.35 0.68
C GLY A 106 6.80 7.61 0.86
N VAL A 107 6.64 6.54 0.09
CA VAL A 107 5.52 5.61 0.25
C VAL A 107 5.98 4.45 1.12
N TYR A 108 5.28 4.24 2.22
CA TYR A 108 5.51 3.15 3.15
C TYR A 108 4.50 2.04 2.90
N ILE A 109 4.99 0.84 2.66
CA ILE A 109 4.19 -0.31 2.23
C ILE A 109 4.38 -1.42 3.25
N CYS A 110 3.27 -1.95 3.76
CA CYS A 110 3.30 -3.12 4.61
C CYS A 110 2.63 -4.32 3.93
N GLY A 111 3.14 -5.51 4.22
CA GLY A 111 2.61 -6.72 3.64
C GLY A 111 3.25 -7.98 4.18
N PHE A 112 2.88 -9.10 3.58
CA PHE A 112 3.58 -10.36 3.82
C PHE A 112 3.97 -11.08 2.54
N LYS A 113 4.92 -12.01 2.67
CA LYS A 113 5.30 -13.01 1.68
C LYS A 113 5.05 -14.38 2.28
N SER A 114 4.35 -15.22 1.54
CA SER A 114 4.13 -16.63 1.90
C SER A 114 4.14 -17.47 0.64
N ASN A 115 4.99 -18.49 0.57
CA ASN A 115 5.04 -19.46 -0.54
C ASN A 115 5.04 -18.83 -1.95
N GLY A 116 5.79 -17.74 -2.13
CA GLY A 116 5.88 -17.02 -3.41
C GLY A 116 4.74 -16.03 -3.68
N PHE A 117 3.72 -15.98 -2.84
CA PHE A 117 2.65 -14.99 -2.89
C PHE A 117 2.98 -13.78 -2.01
N TRP A 118 2.67 -12.59 -2.53
CA TRP A 118 2.79 -11.32 -1.82
C TRP A 118 1.41 -10.72 -1.60
N ARG A 119 1.18 -10.16 -0.42
CA ARG A 119 -0.01 -9.36 -0.13
C ARG A 119 0.38 -8.05 0.51
N ILE A 120 -0.05 -6.96 -0.11
CA ILE A 120 0.01 -5.62 0.46
C ILE A 120 -1.28 -5.35 1.24
N PHE A 121 -1.17 -4.71 2.40
CA PHE A 121 -2.30 -4.36 3.27
C PHE A 121 -2.51 -2.86 3.42
N SER A 122 -1.44 -2.06 3.37
CA SER A 122 -1.52 -0.61 3.47
C SER A 122 -0.37 0.05 2.70
N GLU A 123 -0.70 1.22 2.18
CA GLU A 123 0.21 2.13 1.48
C GLU A 123 -0.03 3.52 2.07
N THR A 124 0.99 4.08 2.71
CA THR A 124 0.91 5.41 3.32
C THR A 124 1.99 6.30 2.74
N TYR A 125 1.58 7.42 2.15
CA TYR A 125 2.50 8.47 1.76
C TYR A 125 2.81 9.35 2.97
N LEU A 126 4.05 9.27 3.45
CA LEU A 126 4.53 10.17 4.49
C LEU A 126 5.04 11.46 3.85
N GLN A 127 4.32 12.55 4.09
CA GLN A 127 4.72 13.89 3.68
C GLN A 127 5.40 14.60 4.84
N VAL A 128 6.64 15.04 4.61
CA VAL A 128 7.36 15.87 5.58
C VAL A 128 7.12 17.34 5.22
N GLU A 129 6.70 18.15 6.19
CA GLU A 129 6.52 19.59 5.98
C GLU A 129 7.80 20.23 5.41
N GLY A 130 7.61 21.17 4.47
CA GLY A 130 8.71 21.76 3.70
C GLY A 130 9.10 21.00 2.44
N LYS A 131 8.47 19.85 2.15
CA LYS A 131 8.69 19.07 0.93
C LYS A 131 7.54 19.20 -0.07
N ALA A 132 7.86 19.60 -1.32
CA ALA A 132 6.87 19.87 -2.36
C ALA A 132 6.17 18.61 -2.90
N ALA A 133 4.90 18.73 -3.31
CA ALA A 133 4.10 17.67 -3.92
C ALA A 133 4.70 17.07 -5.20
N ALA A 134 5.52 17.84 -5.93
CA ALA A 134 6.30 17.32 -7.08
C ALA A 134 7.20 16.12 -6.70
N ASN A 135 7.58 16.01 -5.43
CA ASN A 135 8.36 14.87 -4.95
C ASN A 135 7.53 13.58 -4.84
N MET A 136 6.22 13.67 -4.62
CA MET A 136 5.34 12.49 -4.68
C MET A 136 5.32 11.92 -6.10
N ILE A 137 5.24 12.79 -7.11
CA ILE A 137 5.28 12.40 -8.53
C ILE A 137 6.59 11.66 -8.80
N ASN A 138 7.74 12.21 -8.38
CA ASN A 138 9.04 11.55 -8.56
C ASN A 138 9.13 10.17 -7.89
N VAL A 139 8.54 9.98 -6.71
CA VAL A 139 8.50 8.68 -6.02
C VAL A 139 7.74 7.64 -6.85
N VAL A 140 6.64 8.04 -7.49
CA VAL A 140 5.77 7.13 -8.24
C VAL A 140 6.24 6.94 -9.69
N THR A 141 6.72 7.98 -10.37
CA THR A 141 7.12 7.91 -11.79
C THR A 141 8.44 7.22 -12.03
N ASN A 142 9.31 7.13 -11.01
CA ASN A 142 10.58 6.39 -11.10
C ASN A 142 10.42 4.89 -10.82
N LEU A 143 9.20 4.41 -10.60
CA LEU A 143 8.91 2.97 -10.64
C LEU A 143 9.06 2.50 -12.09
N ASP A 144 10.18 1.86 -12.39
CA ASP A 144 10.56 1.40 -13.72
C ASP A 144 9.53 0.41 -14.32
N SER A 145 9.55 0.24 -15.65
CA SER A 145 8.61 -0.62 -16.37
C SER A 145 8.76 -2.11 -16.03
N ASP A 146 9.93 -2.56 -15.58
CA ASP A 146 10.13 -3.94 -15.08
C ASP A 146 9.62 -4.13 -13.64
N THR A 147 9.48 -3.03 -12.89
CA THR A 147 8.74 -2.96 -11.62
C THR A 147 7.22 -2.87 -11.80
N LEU A 148 6.70 -2.67 -13.03
CA LEU A 148 5.25 -2.69 -13.34
C LEU A 148 4.57 -4.07 -13.21
N ASN A 149 5.25 -5.11 -12.71
CA ASN A 149 4.54 -6.19 -12.00
C ASN A 149 3.74 -5.67 -10.79
N TYR A 150 3.97 -4.42 -10.36
CA TYR A 150 3.11 -3.68 -9.44
C TYR A 150 1.70 -3.37 -9.99
N ALA A 151 1.46 -3.46 -11.31
CA ALA A 151 0.10 -3.46 -11.85
C ALA A 151 -0.72 -4.70 -11.43
N ALA A 152 -0.07 -5.76 -10.91
CA ALA A 152 -0.73 -6.86 -10.22
C ALA A 152 -1.10 -6.53 -8.75
N LEU A 153 -0.67 -5.38 -8.22
CA LEU A 153 -0.84 -4.97 -6.82
C LEU A 153 -2.01 -4.00 -6.57
N HIS A 154 -2.80 -3.59 -7.57
CA HIS A 154 -4.08 -2.87 -7.35
C HIS A 154 -5.29 -3.39 -8.14
N PHE A 155 -6.20 -3.98 -7.35
CA PHE A 155 -7.66 -4.18 -7.46
C PHE A 155 -8.31 -4.96 -8.63
N ARG A 156 -8.84 -6.16 -8.28
CA ARG A 156 -10.21 -6.53 -8.70
C ARG A 156 -11.22 -5.87 -7.75
N PRO A 157 -12.19 -5.09 -8.24
CA PRO A 157 -13.35 -4.76 -7.43
C PRO A 157 -14.09 -6.05 -7.10
N LYS A 158 -14.37 -6.27 -5.82
CA LYS A 158 -15.26 -7.32 -5.37
C LYS A 158 -16.69 -6.93 -5.77
N ILE A 159 -17.04 -7.14 -7.04
CA ILE A 159 -18.45 -7.20 -7.43
C ILE A 159 -19.00 -8.46 -6.78
N ASN A 160 -19.79 -8.28 -5.74
CA ASN A 160 -20.51 -9.34 -5.07
C ASN A 160 -21.68 -9.78 -5.98
N ASN A 161 -21.38 -10.38 -7.14
CA ASN A 161 -22.35 -11.12 -7.91
C ASN A 161 -22.50 -12.50 -7.27
N ARG A 162 -23.10 -12.52 -6.07
CA ARG A 162 -23.78 -13.72 -5.61
C ARG A 162 -24.93 -13.97 -6.58
N ARG A 163 -24.70 -14.78 -7.61
CA ARG A 163 -25.80 -15.57 -8.17
C ARG A 163 -26.23 -16.53 -7.06
N PRO A 164 -27.53 -16.67 -6.75
CA PRO A 164 -27.98 -17.74 -5.88
C PRO A 164 -27.48 -19.05 -6.47
N ALA A 165 -26.76 -19.85 -5.68
CA ALA A 165 -26.46 -21.22 -6.08
C ALA A 165 -27.80 -21.97 -6.16
N GLU A 166 -28.16 -22.41 -7.36
CA GLU A 166 -29.24 -23.35 -7.60
C GLU A 166 -28.87 -24.64 -6.86
N ARG A 167 -29.65 -25.00 -5.84
CA ARG A 167 -29.48 -26.29 -5.17
C ARG A 167 -30.03 -27.36 -6.11
N GLU A 168 -29.16 -28.22 -6.61
CA GLU A 168 -29.59 -29.52 -7.14
C GLU A 168 -30.25 -30.30 -6.00
N ILE A 169 -31.56 -30.44 -6.06
CA ILE A 169 -32.32 -31.30 -5.16
C ILE A 169 -32.06 -32.73 -5.62
N ASN A 170 -31.26 -33.48 -4.86
CA ASN A 170 -31.11 -34.91 -5.09
C ASN A 170 -32.44 -35.60 -4.72
N PRO A 171 -33.12 -36.27 -5.66
CA PRO A 171 -34.45 -36.85 -5.44
C PRO A 171 -34.46 -38.04 -4.46
N ASN A 172 -33.29 -38.51 -4.01
CA ASN A 172 -33.15 -39.67 -3.13
C ASN A 172 -32.91 -39.34 -1.64
N VAL A 173 -33.05 -38.07 -1.22
CA VAL A 173 -32.85 -37.71 0.18
C VAL A 173 -34.11 -37.11 0.78
N LEU A 174 -34.80 -37.92 1.59
CA LEU A 174 -35.91 -37.49 2.42
C LEU A 174 -35.34 -36.72 3.62
N TYR A 175 -35.59 -35.41 3.70
CA TYR A 175 -35.30 -34.63 4.92
C TYR A 175 -36.59 -34.43 5.71
N ALA A 176 -36.58 -34.84 6.98
CA ALA A 176 -37.65 -34.54 7.93
C ALA A 176 -37.54 -33.09 8.40
N ALA A 177 -38.63 -32.32 8.30
CA ALA A 177 -38.74 -31.00 8.88
C ALA A 177 -39.16 -31.12 10.35
N THR A 178 -38.32 -30.68 11.27
CA THR A 178 -38.72 -30.45 12.67
C THR A 178 -39.40 -29.09 12.78
N ARG A 179 -40.54 -29.09 13.44
CA ARG A 179 -41.51 -27.99 13.60
C ARG A 179 -40.98 -26.84 14.44
#